data_AF-A0AAV2E6D6-F1
#
_entry.id   AF-A0AAV2E6D6-F1
#
_cell.length_a   1.000
_cell.length_b   1.000
_cell.length_c   1.000
_cell.angle_alpha   90.00
_cell.angle_beta   90.00
_cell.angle_gamma   90.00
#
_symmetry.space_group_name_H-M   'P 1'
#
loop_
_entity.id
_entity.type
_entity.pdbx_description
1 polymer ?
#
loop_
_entity_poly.entity_id
_entity_poly.type
_entity_poly.pdbx_seq_one_letter_code
_entity_poly.pdbx_strand_id
1 'polypeptide(L)'
;MPNVRGLFTVAAMKNWLLVNFDVNNAFLQGDLKETTYIESPPGYANGVGLDVILKLPRSVYGLKQAPCACTTAMEKNLKLSRGVGKLLKDHTFYKSVSGSLIYLTHTEAHIVYAAQVVSQIIEVARSTHLDNVKRLL
;
A
#
# COMPACT_ATOMS: atom_id res chain seq x y z
N MET A 1 0.48 -2.42 -22.17
CA MET A 1 0.83 -2.56 -20.73
C MET A 1 1.93 -3.59 -20.62
N PRO A 2 3.06 -3.29 -19.97
CA PRO A 2 4.10 -4.29 -19.74
C PRO A 2 3.66 -5.21 -18.61
N ASN A 3 3.56 -6.49 -18.94
CA ASN A 3 3.14 -7.53 -18.02
C ASN A 3 4.29 -7.79 -17.03
N VAL A 4 3.98 -8.17 -15.79
CA VAL A 4 5.00 -8.48 -14.75
C VAL A 4 6.07 -9.46 -15.27
N ARG A 5 5.66 -10.42 -16.12
CA ARG A 5 6.56 -11.38 -16.78
C ARG A 5 7.64 -10.71 -17.65
N GLY A 6 7.31 -9.66 -18.40
CA GLY A 6 8.29 -8.96 -19.23
C GLY A 6 9.36 -8.26 -18.41
N LEU A 7 8.98 -7.77 -17.23
CA LEU A 7 9.88 -7.15 -16.27
C LEU A 7 10.84 -8.18 -15.64
N PHE A 8 10.32 -9.36 -15.26
CA PHE A 8 11.16 -10.48 -14.83
C PHE A 8 12.14 -10.93 -15.93
N THR A 9 11.71 -10.97 -17.19
CA THR A 9 12.59 -11.29 -18.32
C THR A 9 13.74 -10.28 -18.43
N VAL A 10 13.45 -8.98 -18.34
CA VAL A 10 14.50 -7.94 -18.40
C VAL A 10 15.44 -8.02 -17.21
N ALA A 11 14.91 -8.22 -16.00
CA ALA A 11 15.72 -8.38 -14.80
C ALA A 11 16.65 -9.60 -14.89
N ALA A 12 16.15 -10.73 -15.41
CA ALA A 12 16.96 -11.93 -15.66
C ALA A 12 18.05 -11.68 -16.71
N MET A 13 17.72 -11.03 -17.83
CA MET A 13 18.69 -10.70 -18.88
C MET A 13 19.77 -9.72 -18.42
N LYS A 14 19.45 -8.84 -17.47
CA LYS A 14 20.37 -7.84 -16.91
C LYS A 14 21.05 -8.29 -15.61
N ASN A 15 20.77 -9.51 -15.16
CA ASN A 15 21.23 -10.07 -13.89
C ASN A 15 20.97 -9.14 -12.69
N TRP A 16 19.78 -8.52 -12.67
CA TRP A 16 19.37 -7.64 -11.58
C TRP A 16 18.91 -8.43 -10.37
N LEU A 17 19.33 -7.99 -9.18
CA LEU A 17 18.85 -8.53 -7.93
C LEU A 17 17.37 -8.17 -7.76
N LEU A 18 16.52 -9.20 -7.67
CA LEU A 18 15.10 -9.04 -7.39
C LEU A 18 14.88 -9.23 -5.89
N VAL A 19 14.36 -8.18 -5.25
CA VAL A 19 13.93 -8.20 -3.85
C VAL A 19 12.42 -8.12 -3.84
N ASN A 20 11.76 -9.14 -3.27
CA ASN A 20 10.33 -9.09 -3.04
C ASN A 20 10.08 -8.36 -1.72
N PHE A 21 9.15 -7.39 -1.76
CA PHE A 21 8.69 -6.67 -0.58
C PHE A 21 7.18 -6.90 -0.44
N ASP A 22 6.77 -7.51 0.66
CA ASP A 22 5.36 -7.75 0.97
C ASP A 22 4.83 -6.64 1.88
N VAL A 23 3.70 -6.03 1.50
CA VAL A 23 3.10 -4.92 2.25
C VAL A 23 2.09 -5.50 3.23
N ASN A 24 2.47 -5.56 4.50
CA ASN A 24 1.57 -5.97 5.56
C ASN A 24 0.43 -4.96 5.66
N ASN A 25 -0.82 -5.44 5.61
CA ASN A 25 -2.06 -4.64 5.70
C ASN A 25 -2.52 -3.90 4.44
N ALA A 26 -1.92 -4.10 3.27
CA ALA A 26 -2.41 -3.48 2.01
C ALA A 26 -3.93 -3.73 1.79
N PHE A 27 -4.39 -4.94 2.12
CA PHE A 27 -5.80 -5.30 1.97
C PHE A 27 -6.72 -4.71 3.04
N LEU A 28 -6.20 -4.40 4.24
CA LEU A 28 -6.98 -3.84 5.36
C LEU A 28 -7.34 -2.36 5.19
N GLN A 29 -6.78 -1.71 4.19
CA GLN A 29 -7.00 -0.31 3.87
C GLN A 29 -7.97 -0.14 2.68
N GLY A 30 -8.39 -1.24 2.05
CA GLY A 30 -9.33 -1.19 0.94
C GLY A 30 -10.77 -1.00 1.40
N ASP A 31 -11.42 0.04 0.91
CA ASP A 31 -12.85 0.26 1.13
C ASP A 31 -13.66 -0.75 0.31
N LEU A 32 -14.57 -1.45 0.99
CA LEU A 32 -15.48 -2.37 0.34
C LEU A 32 -16.62 -1.58 -0.31
N LYS A 33 -16.71 -1.65 -1.64
CA LYS A 33 -17.83 -1.07 -2.39
C LYS A 33 -19.16 -1.72 -2.06
N GLU A 34 -19.12 -3.00 -1.66
CA GLU A 34 -20.29 -3.81 -1.33
C GLU A 34 -20.23 -4.22 0.14
N THR A 35 -21.40 -4.23 0.81
CA THR A 35 -21.47 -4.67 2.21
C THR A 35 -21.27 -6.18 2.26
N THR A 36 -20.09 -6.61 2.67
CA THR A 36 -19.75 -8.02 2.85
C THR A 36 -19.95 -8.42 4.32
N TYR A 37 -20.51 -9.60 4.53
CA TYR A 37 -20.64 -10.19 5.85
C TYR A 37 -19.78 -11.45 5.96
N ILE A 38 -19.31 -11.77 7.16
CA ILE A 38 -18.56 -12.99 7.46
C ILE A 38 -19.25 -13.75 8.59
N GLU A 39 -19.17 -15.08 8.52
CA GLU A 39 -19.48 -15.92 9.67
C GLU A 39 -18.43 -15.71 10.77
N SER A 40 -18.86 -15.93 12.02
CA SER A 40 -17.98 -15.77 13.17
C SER A 40 -16.81 -16.77 13.10
N PRO A 41 -15.54 -16.34 13.22
CA PRO A 41 -14.41 -17.25 13.19
C PRO A 41 -14.45 -18.30 14.32
N PRO A 42 -13.95 -19.53 14.08
CA PRO A 42 -13.87 -20.55 15.12
C PRO A 42 -13.01 -20.03 16.29
N GLY A 43 -13.59 -20.01 17.50
CA GLY A 43 -12.97 -19.46 18.72
C GLY A 43 -13.42 -18.05 19.11
N TYR A 44 -14.21 -17.36 18.27
CA TYR A 44 -14.86 -16.09 18.65
C TYR A 44 -16.12 -16.31 19.49
N ALA A 45 -16.77 -17.46 19.36
CA ALA A 45 -17.97 -17.86 20.08
C ALA A 45 -17.68 -18.31 21.53
N ASN A 46 -17.03 -17.47 22.32
CA ASN A 46 -16.95 -17.67 23.77
C ASN A 46 -18.18 -17.05 24.44
N GLY A 47 -19.28 -17.82 24.49
CA GLY A 47 -20.35 -17.63 25.49
C GLY A 47 -21.72 -17.17 25.00
N VAL A 48 -21.90 -16.85 23.72
CA VAL A 48 -23.24 -16.52 23.19
C VAL A 48 -23.50 -17.43 22.01
N GLY A 49 -24.35 -18.44 22.20
CA GLY A 49 -24.72 -19.45 21.20
C GLY A 49 -25.59 -18.90 20.07
N LEU A 50 -25.19 -17.76 19.50
CA LEU A 50 -25.83 -17.15 18.35
C LEU A 50 -24.86 -17.19 17.18
N ASP A 51 -25.35 -17.68 16.06
CA ASP A 51 -24.71 -17.60 14.76
C ASP A 51 -24.66 -16.13 14.33
N VAL A 52 -23.66 -15.39 14.82
CA VAL A 52 -23.55 -13.95 14.59
C VAL A 52 -22.84 -13.71 13.26
N ILE A 53 -23.60 -13.19 12.31
CA ILE A 53 -23.09 -12.65 11.06
C ILE A 53 -22.46 -11.28 11.33
N LEU A 54 -21.16 -11.14 11.07
CA LEU A 54 -20.40 -9.91 11.29
C LEU A 54 -20.31 -9.10 9.99
N LYS A 55 -20.63 -7.80 10.05
CA LYS A 55 -20.40 -6.87 8.92
C LYS A 55 -18.92 -6.53 8.85
N LEU A 56 -18.35 -6.66 7.66
CA LEU A 56 -16.96 -6.30 7.41
C LEU A 56 -16.86 -4.85 6.88
N PRO A 57 -16.24 -3.92 7.63
CA PRO A 57 -16.15 -2.52 7.20
C PRO A 57 -15.02 -2.26 6.21
N ARG A 58 -13.98 -3.11 6.16
CA ARG A 58 -12.81 -2.97 5.30
C ARG A 58 -12.40 -4.31 4.74
N SER A 59 -11.78 -4.30 3.57
CA SER A 59 -11.33 -5.54 2.94
C SER A 59 -10.37 -6.31 3.84
N VAL A 60 -10.37 -7.63 3.74
CA VAL A 60 -9.45 -8.53 4.46
C VAL A 60 -8.79 -9.48 3.49
N TYR A 61 -7.69 -10.09 3.93
CA TYR A 61 -6.98 -11.08 3.14
C TYR A 61 -7.91 -12.23 2.71
N GLY A 62 -7.74 -12.71 1.47
CA GLY A 62 -8.52 -13.82 0.93
C GLY A 62 -9.87 -13.45 0.30
N LEU A 63 -10.35 -12.20 0.42
CA LEU A 63 -11.49 -11.76 -0.38
C LEU A 63 -11.09 -11.59 -1.84
N LYS A 64 -11.88 -12.14 -2.77
CA LYS A 64 -11.63 -11.99 -4.22
C LYS A 64 -11.59 -10.53 -4.66
N GLN A 65 -12.39 -9.66 -4.02
CA GLN A 65 -12.38 -8.22 -4.28
C GLN A 65 -11.26 -7.45 -3.56
N ALA A 66 -10.49 -8.07 -2.64
CA ALA A 66 -9.51 -7.35 -1.84
C ALA A 66 -8.47 -6.58 -2.67
N PRO A 67 -7.90 -7.16 -3.75
CA PRO A 67 -6.96 -6.43 -4.60
C PRO A 67 -7.59 -5.22 -5.31
N CYS A 68 -8.88 -5.29 -5.65
CA CYS A 68 -9.60 -4.21 -6.32
C CYS A 68 -10.13 -3.14 -5.35
N ALA A 69 -10.35 -3.51 -4.08
CA ALA A 69 -10.84 -2.64 -3.03
C ALA A 69 -9.73 -1.75 -2.44
N CYS A 70 -8.47 -2.15 -2.58
CA CYS A 70 -7.31 -1.32 -2.22
C CYS A 70 -7.19 -0.11 -3.17
N THR A 71 -8.07 0.88 -3.01
CA THR A 71 -7.96 2.14 -3.75
C THR A 71 -7.35 3.19 -2.83
N THR A 72 -6.07 3.47 -3.07
CA THR A 72 -5.24 4.53 -2.44
C THR A 72 -5.00 4.37 -0.93
N ALA A 73 -3.83 3.82 -0.58
CA ALA A 73 -3.28 3.82 0.78
C ALA A 73 -2.92 5.24 1.31
N MET A 74 -3.02 6.28 0.47
CA MET A 74 -2.77 7.67 0.86
C MET A 74 -4.05 8.50 0.79
N GLU A 75 -4.33 9.26 1.86
CA GLU A 75 -5.46 10.20 1.89
C GLU A 75 -5.33 11.20 0.72
N LYS A 76 -6.34 11.23 -0.16
CA LYS A 76 -6.40 12.13 -1.33
C LYS A 76 -6.34 13.63 -0.96
N ASN A 77 -6.56 13.95 0.31
CA ASN A 77 -6.55 15.31 0.86
C ASN A 77 -5.27 15.65 1.63
N LEU A 78 -4.27 14.76 1.67
CA LEU A 78 -3.01 15.01 2.35
C LEU A 78 -2.16 16.01 1.55
N LYS A 79 -2.45 17.31 1.73
CA LYS A 79 -1.59 18.39 1.26
C LYS A 79 -0.29 18.31 2.03
N LEU A 80 0.76 17.76 1.41
CA LEU A 80 2.10 17.75 2.00
C LEU A 80 2.60 19.21 2.09
N SER A 81 2.38 19.83 3.25
CA SER A 81 2.78 21.21 3.52
C SER A 81 4.31 21.33 3.47
N ARG A 82 4.80 22.22 2.60
CA ARG A 82 6.23 22.50 2.34
C ARG A 82 7.03 23.05 3.54
N GLY A 83 6.45 23.11 4.74
CA GLY A 83 7.08 23.72 5.92
C GLY A 83 7.02 22.89 7.21
N VAL A 84 6.40 21.71 7.21
CA VAL A 84 6.17 20.96 8.47
C VAL A 84 7.19 19.84 8.64
N GLY A 85 8.01 19.93 9.68
CA GLY A 85 9.00 18.91 10.07
C GLY A 85 10.45 19.26 9.73
N LYS A 86 11.39 18.48 10.29
CA LYS A 86 12.82 18.64 10.02
C LYS A 86 13.17 18.03 8.67
N LEU A 87 14.00 18.74 7.90
CA LEU A 87 14.62 18.25 6.67
C LEU A 87 15.42 16.97 6.98
N LEU A 88 15.26 15.95 6.15
CA LEU A 88 16.08 14.74 6.26
C LEU A 88 17.52 15.08 5.91
N LYS A 89 18.47 14.67 6.75
CA LYS A 89 19.91 14.76 6.43
C LYS A 89 20.34 13.70 5.42
N ASP A 90 19.65 12.55 5.43
CA ASP A 90 19.89 11.44 4.51
C ASP A 90 18.63 11.14 3.72
N HIS A 91 18.69 11.36 2.39
CA HIS A 91 17.60 11.13 1.46
C HIS A 91 17.66 9.74 0.84
N THR A 92 18.68 8.92 1.13
CA THR A 92 18.94 7.65 0.45
C THR A 92 17.79 6.67 0.65
N PHE A 93 17.31 6.53 1.89
CA PHE A 93 16.16 5.68 2.20
C PHE A 93 14.88 6.18 1.52
N TYR A 94 14.63 7.50 1.57
CA TYR A 94 13.45 8.10 0.93
C TYR A 94 13.46 7.91 -0.59
N LYS A 95 14.62 8.09 -1.23
CA LYS A 95 14.83 7.85 -2.68
C LYS A 95 14.62 6.39 -3.04
N SER A 96 15.14 5.47 -2.23
CA SER A 96 14.96 4.03 -2.43
C SER A 96 13.48 3.65 -2.38
N VAL A 97 12.76 4.09 -1.33
CA VAL A 97 11.34 3.78 -1.18
C VAL A 97 10.51 4.44 -2.29
N SER A 98 10.80 5.68 -2.67
CA SER A 98 10.14 6.33 -3.81
C SER A 98 10.39 5.59 -5.12
N GLY A 99 11.62 5.10 -5.35
CA GLY A 99 11.95 4.29 -6.52
C GLY A 99 11.19 2.96 -6.53
N SER A 100 11.11 2.29 -5.38
CA SER A 100 10.31 1.07 -5.21
C SER A 100 8.82 1.34 -5.45
N LEU A 101 8.25 2.43 -4.93
CA LEU A 101 6.84 2.81 -5.18
C LEU A 101 6.59 3.05 -6.67
N ILE A 102 7.45 3.82 -7.35
CA ILE A 102 7.35 4.08 -8.80
C ILE A 102 7.42 2.77 -9.58
N TYR A 103 8.31 1.84 -9.20
CA TYR A 103 8.37 0.52 -9.80
C TYR A 103 7.06 -0.26 -9.63
N LEU A 104 6.50 -0.23 -8.42
CA LEU A 104 5.27 -0.93 -8.07
C LEU A 104 4.04 -0.34 -8.79
N THR A 105 4.06 0.94 -9.19
CA THR A 105 2.99 1.52 -10.02
C THR A 105 2.82 0.84 -11.38
N HIS A 106 3.87 0.19 -11.88
CA HIS A 106 3.86 -0.50 -13.17
C HIS A 106 3.11 -1.83 -13.11
N THR A 107 3.08 -2.45 -11.94
CA THR A 107 2.36 -3.69 -11.67
C THR A 107 1.00 -3.45 -11.02
N GLU A 108 0.84 -2.33 -10.30
CA GLU A 108 -0.34 -2.00 -9.51
C GLU A 108 -0.73 -0.52 -9.65
N ALA A 109 -1.73 -0.23 -10.49
CA ALA A 109 -2.14 1.14 -10.80
C ALA A 109 -2.77 1.90 -9.61
N HIS A 110 -3.12 1.23 -8.51
CA HIS A 110 -3.87 1.80 -7.40
C HIS A 110 -3.04 2.66 -6.43
N ILE A 111 -1.71 2.58 -6.53
CA ILE A 111 -0.73 3.37 -5.74
C ILE A 111 -0.08 4.50 -6.55
N VAL A 112 -0.44 4.67 -7.83
CA VAL A 112 0.10 5.69 -8.74
C VAL A 112 0.02 7.10 -8.15
N TYR A 113 -1.13 7.43 -7.53
CA TYR A 113 -1.32 8.73 -6.90
C TYR A 113 -0.34 8.98 -5.74
N ALA A 114 -0.14 7.98 -4.88
CA ALA A 114 0.79 8.07 -3.76
C ALA A 114 2.24 8.19 -4.24
N ALA A 115 2.64 7.35 -5.21
CA ALA A 115 3.97 7.39 -5.81
C ALA A 115 4.28 8.75 -6.45
N GLN A 116 3.34 9.33 -7.19
CA GLN A 116 3.50 10.63 -7.83
C GLN A 116 3.73 11.75 -6.81
N VAL A 117 2.95 11.77 -5.74
CA VAL A 117 3.06 12.79 -4.68
C VAL A 117 4.37 12.65 -3.90
N VAL A 118 4.76 11.41 -3.57
CA VAL A 118 6.04 11.11 -2.89
C VAL A 118 7.24 11.51 -3.75
N SER A 119 7.15 11.31 -5.07
CA SER A 119 8.20 11.68 -6.03
C SER A 119 8.41 13.19 -6.16
N GLN A 120 7.38 14.00 -5.93
CA GLN A 120 7.47 15.46 -6.05
C GLN A 120 8.26 16.13 -4.92
N ILE A 121 8.51 15.42 -3.82
CA ILE A 121 9.13 15.98 -2.61
C ILE A 121 10.45 15.29 -2.23
N ILE A 122 11.05 14.50 -3.14
CA ILE A 122 12.31 13.78 -2.90
C ILE A 122 13.44 14.72 -2.44
N GLU A 123 13.57 15.88 -3.07
CA GLU A 123 14.65 16.84 -2.79
C GLU A 123 14.46 17.60 -1.47
N VAL A 124 13.23 17.76 -1.01
CA VAL A 124 12.89 18.49 0.23
C VAL A 124 12.19 17.55 1.23
N ALA A 125 12.56 16.27 1.21
CA ALA A 125 11.97 15.26 2.06
C ALA A 125 12.18 15.63 3.54
N ARG A 126 11.12 15.49 4.34
CA ARG A 126 11.10 15.80 5.77
C ARG A 126 10.67 14.57 6.57
N SER A 127 10.98 14.59 7.86
CA SER A 127 10.54 13.57 8.84
C SER A 127 9.06 13.22 8.74
N THR A 128 8.19 14.22 8.61
CA THR A 128 6.73 14.02 8.45
C THR A 128 6.36 13.32 7.14
N HIS A 129 7.08 13.62 6.05
CA HIS A 129 6.88 12.96 4.76
C HIS A 129 7.32 11.50 4.84
N LEU A 130 8.42 11.22 5.53
CA LEU A 130 8.91 9.86 5.76
C LEU A 130 7.92 9.04 6.60
N ASP A 131 7.34 9.62 7.64
CA ASP A 131 6.35 8.92 8.47
C ASP A 131 5.06 8.59 7.70
N ASN A 132 4.64 9.48 6.78
CA ASN A 132 3.52 9.19 5.88
C ASN A 132 3.87 8.12 4.85
N VAL A 133 5.09 8.13 4.31
CA VAL A 133 5.57 7.09 3.39
C VAL A 133 5.69 5.73 4.08
N LYS A 134 6.12 5.70 5.34
CA LYS A 134 6.15 4.47 6.16
C LYS A 134 4.76 3.88 6.42
N ARG A 135 3.69 4.68 6.32
CA ARG A 135 2.30 4.18 6.43
C ARG A 135 1.81 3.52 5.14
N LEU A 136 2.51 3.74 4.02
CA LEU A 136 2.25 3.11 2.73
C LEU A 136 2.98 1.76 2.57
N LEU A 137 3.98 1.49 3.41
CA LEU A 137 4.73 0.22 3.49
C LEU A 137 4.13 -0.68 4.58
#